data_AF-A0A5R8MXE6-F1
#
_entry.id   AF-A0A5R8MXE6-F1
#
_cell.length_a   1.000
_cell.length_b   1.000
_cell.length_c   1.000
_cell.angle_alpha   90.00
_cell.angle_beta   90.00
_cell.angle_gamma   90.00
#
_symmetry.space_group_name_H-M   'P 1'
#
loop_
_entity.id
_entity.type
_entity.pdbx_description
1 polymer ?
#
loop_
_entity_poly.entity_id
_entity_poly.type
_entity_poly.pdbx_seq_one_letter_code
_entity_poly.pdbx_strand_id
1 'polypeptide(L)' 'MGLKSLVYAKAGIPTCWRIELADEPTLCVYELNGDTYDPPAAYKAGDVAHLTTPFPIGFDPAVLVRGRR' A
#
# COMPACT_ATOMS: atom_id res chain seq x y z
N MET A 1 -2.12 -8.84 9.57
CA MET A 1 -3.04 -7.72 9.29
C MET A 1 -3.69 -7.26 10.59
N GLY A 2 -3.97 -5.96 10.72
CA GLY A 2 -4.66 -5.39 11.90
C GLY A 2 -6.19 -5.31 11.73
N LEU A 3 -6.90 -4.89 12.78
CA LEU A 3 -8.36 -4.81 12.81
C LEU A 3 -8.94 -3.96 11.66
N LYS A 4 -8.32 -2.82 11.32
CA LYS A 4 -8.78 -1.95 10.23
C LYS A 4 -8.81 -2.68 8.88
N SER A 5 -7.78 -3.46 8.58
CA SER A 5 -7.70 -4.23 7.33
C SER A 5 -8.82 -5.26 7.22
N LEU A 6 -9.19 -5.91 8.33
CA LEU A 6 -10.33 -6.84 8.35
C LEU A 6 -11.66 -6.13 8.09
N VAL A 7 -11.84 -4.94 8.66
CA VAL A 7 -13.04 -4.12 8.42
C VAL A 7 -13.12 -3.67 6.96
N TYR A 8 -12.01 -3.26 6.36
CA TYR A 8 -11.96 -2.85 4.96
C TYR A 8 -12.24 -4.01 4.00
N ALA A 9 -11.73 -5.20 4.29
CA ALA A 9 -12.01 -6.38 3.47
C ALA A 9 -13.49 -6.75 3.53
N LYS A 10 -14.09 -6.78 4.73
CA LYS A 10 -15.53 -6.99 4.91
C LYS A 10 -16.41 -5.94 4.23
N ALA A 11 -15.90 -4.71 4.11
CA ALA A 11 -16.58 -3.64 3.38
C ALA A 11 -16.41 -3.74 1.86
N GLY A 12 -15.69 -4.75 1.34
CA GLY A 12 -15.52 -4.99 -0.08
C GLY A 12 -14.58 -3.99 -0.76
N ILE A 13 -13.66 -3.35 -0.03
CA ILE A 13 -12.70 -2.41 -0.61
C ILE A 13 -11.70 -3.20 -1.48
N PRO A 14 -11.63 -2.98 -2.81
CA PRO A 14 -10.85 -3.85 -3.69
C PRO A 14 -9.34 -3.76 -3.47
N THR A 15 -8.85 -2.57 -3.09
CA THR A 15 -7.42 -2.31 -2.92
C THR A 15 -7.20 -1.48 -1.67
N CYS A 16 -6.32 -1.95 -0.78
CA CYS A 16 -5.92 -1.22 0.42
C CYS A 16 -4.43 -0.92 0.33
N TRP A 17 -4.06 0.36 0.36
CA TRP A 17 -2.66 0.77 0.43
C TRP A 17 -2.30 1.15 1.86
N ARG A 18 -1.22 0.58 2.37
CA ARG A 18 -0.63 0.96 3.65
C ARG A 18 0.74 1.55 3.41
N ILE A 19 0.99 2.71 3.98
CA ILE A 19 2.26 3.42 3.87
C ILE A 19 2.91 3.39 5.25
N GLU A 20 4.12 2.83 5.31
CA GLU A 20 4.93 2.74 6.52
C GLU A 20 6.14 3.66 6.36
N LEU A 21 6.38 4.57 7.32
CA LEU A 21 7.36 5.67 7.17
C LEU A 21 8.46 5.69 8.25
N ALA A 22 8.39 4.85 9.28
CA ALA A 22 9.19 5.01 10.50
C ALA A 22 10.65 4.56 10.36
N ASP A 23 10.97 3.65 9.44
CA ASP A 23 12.32 3.12 9.23
C ASP A 23 12.76 3.31 7.77
N GLU A 24 12.13 2.56 6.88
CA GLU A 24 12.27 2.64 5.43
C GLU A 24 10.89 2.94 4.84
N PRO A 25 10.70 4.07 4.12
CA PRO A 25 9.45 4.35 3.44
C PRO A 25 9.04 3.17 2.57
N THR A 26 7.91 2.54 2.91
CA THR A 26 7.43 1.32 2.26
C THR A 26 5.96 1.47 1.92
N LEU A 27 5.61 1.15 0.68
CA LEU A 27 4.24 1.00 0.21
C LEU A 27 3.86 -0.48 0.17
N CYS A 28 2.86 -0.86 0.96
CA CYS A 28 2.26 -2.18 0.93
C CYS A 28 0.90 -2.10 0.23
N VAL A 29 0.79 -2.77 -0.91
CA VAL A 29 -0.44 -2.84 -1.72
C VAL A 29 -1.11 -4.18 -1.49
N TYR A 30 -2.33 -4.13 -0.98
CA TYR A 30 -3.16 -5.30 -0.71
C TYR A 30 -4.33 -5.32 -1.69
N GLU A 31 -4.59 -6.49 -2.29
CA GLU A 31 -5.73 -6.72 -3.19
C GLU A 31 -6.72 -7.69 -2.54
N LEU A 32 -8.01 -7.35 -2.64
CA LEU A 32 -9.07 -8.13 -2.04
C LEU A 32 -9.28 -9.41 -2.85
N ASN A 33 -9.25 -10.55 -2.17
CA ASN A 33 -9.49 -11.87 -2.73
C ASN A 33 -10.55 -12.57 -1.88
N GLY A 34 -11.80 -12.54 -2.37
CA GLY A 34 -12.97 -12.94 -1.58
C GLY A 34 -13.18 -12.01 -0.40
N ASP A 35 -13.12 -12.55 0.82
CA ASP A 35 -13.40 -11.81 2.06
C ASP A 35 -12.14 -11.29 2.78
N THR A 36 -10.96 -11.55 2.20
CA THR A 36 -9.66 -11.20 2.79
C THR A 36 -8.71 -10.63 1.77
N TYR A 37 -7.71 -9.88 2.22
CA TYR A 37 -6.64 -9.43 1.35
C TYR A 37 -5.58 -10.51 1.17
N ASP A 38 -5.05 -10.65 -0.04
CA ASP A 38 -3.84 -11.43 -0.31
C ASP A 38 -2.61 -10.82 0.39
N PRO A 39 -1.50 -11.58 0.53
CA PRO A 39 -0.22 -11.01 0.96
C PRO A 39 0.16 -9.80 0.09
N PRO A 40 0.69 -8.72 0.69
CA PRO A 40 0.89 -7.48 -0.06
C PRO A 40 2.06 -7.58 -1.02
N ALA A 41 1.93 -6.90 -2.16
CA ALA A 41 3.10 -6.43 -2.88
C ALA A 41 3.72 -5.27 -2.07
N ALA A 42 5.01 -5.37 -1.78
CA ALA A 42 5.75 -4.35 -1.03
C ALA A 42 6.77 -3.66 -1.93
N TYR A 43 6.73 -2.34 -1.96
CA TYR A 43 7.67 -1.49 -2.67
C TYR A 43 8.40 -0.66 -1.62
N LYS A 44 9.73 -0.72 -1.63
CA LYS A 44 10.59 -0.02 -0.67
C LYS A 44 11.19 1.23 -1.29
N ALA A 45 11.82 2.06 -0.47
CA ALA A 45 12.58 3.20 -0.96
C ALA A 45 13.61 2.76 -2.02
N GLY A 46 13.59 3.42 -3.18
CA GLY A 46 14.41 3.07 -4.36
C GLY A 46 13.68 2.19 -5.38
N ASP A 47 12.59 1.52 -5.00
CA ASP A 47 11.75 0.75 -5.91
C ASP A 47 10.56 1.59 -6.39
N VAL A 48 10.49 1.86 -7.70
CA VAL A 48 9.34 2.57 -8.27
C VAL A 48 8.15 1.62 -8.33
N ALA A 49 7.13 1.91 -7.53
CA ALA A 49 5.84 1.25 -7.64
C ALA A 49 5.12 1.74 -8.89
N HIS A 50 4.73 0.83 -9.77
CA HIS A 50 3.90 1.10 -10.95
C HIS A 50 2.52 0.48 -10.75
N LEU A 51 1.59 1.27 -10.25
CA LEU A 51 0.24 0.82 -9.89
C LEU A 51 -0.76 1.27 -10.95
N THR A 52 -1.67 0.39 -11.33
CA THR A 52 -2.76 0.69 -12.28
C THR A 52 -4.12 0.78 -11.61
N THR A 53 -4.23 0.31 -10.37
CA THR A 53 -5.45 0.29 -9.54
C THR A 53 -5.16 0.90 -8.17
N PRO A 54 -6.09 1.67 -7.58
CA PRO A 54 -7.37 2.10 -8.15
C PRO A 54 -7.22 3.19 -9.25
N PHE A 55 -6.03 3.76 -9.40
CA PHE A 55 -5.69 4.73 -10.43
C PHE A 55 -4.24 4.53 -10.89
N PRO A 56 -3.92 4.89 -12.14
CA PRO A 56 -2.56 4.80 -12.65
C PRO A 56 -1.66 5.80 -11.91
N ILE A 57 -0.66 5.29 -11.19
CA ILE A 57 0.34 6.10 -10.52
C ILE A 57 1.68 5.37 -10.48
N GLY A 58 2.77 6.13 -10.67
CA GLY A 58 4.14 5.65 -10.58
C GLY A 58 4.93 6.48 -9.59
N PHE A 59 5.47 5.89 -8.51
CA PHE A 59 6.34 6.61 -7.59
C PHE A 59 7.25 5.69 -6.78
N ASP A 60 8.43 6.23 -6.42
CA ASP A 60 9.30 5.67 -5.40
C ASP A 60 8.81 6.12 -4.01
N PRO A 61 8.50 5.22 -3.06
CA PRO A 61 8.09 5.57 -1.70
C PRO A 61 9.00 6.58 -0.98
N ALA A 62 10.29 6.67 -1.33
CA ALA A 62 11.22 7.65 -0.78
C ALA A 62 10.77 9.10 -0.96
N VAL A 63 9.95 9.40 -1.97
CA VAL A 63 9.45 10.77 -2.21
C VAL A 63 8.53 11.26 -1.09
N LEU A 64 7.86 10.35 -0.36
CA LEU A 64 6.88 10.68 0.67
C LEU A 64 7.50 11.32 1.93
N VAL A 65 8.82 11.21 2.10
CA VAL A 65 9.53 11.79 3.25
C VAL A 65 10.44 12.96 2.88
N ARG A 66 10.63 13.26 1.59
CA ARG A 66 11.55 14.32 1.10
C ARG A 66 11.21 15.74 1.58
N GLY A 67 9.97 16.00 1.98
CA GLY A 67 9.50 17.33 2.41
C GLY A 67 9.34 17.53 3.91
N ARG A 68 9.73 16.57 4.76
CA ARG A 68 9.55 16.66 6.23
C ARG A 68 10.66 17.45 6.95
N ARG A 69 11.37 18.33 6.23
CA ARG A 69 12.44 19.18 6.76
C ARG A 69 11.92 20.53 7.25
#